data_AF-A0A554VL07-F1
#
_entry.id   AF-A0A554VL07-F1
#
_cell.length_a   1.000
_cell.length_b   1.000
_cell.length_c   1.000
_cell.angle_alpha   90.00
_cell.angle_beta   90.00
_cell.angle_gamma   90.00
#
_symmetry.space_group_name_H-M   'P 1'
#
loop_
_entity.id
_entity.type
_entity.pdbx_description
1 polymer ?
#
loop_
_entity_poly.entity_id
_entity_poly.type
_entity_poly.pdbx_seq_one_letter_code
_entity_poly.pdbx_strand_id
1 'polypeptide(L)'
;MTKIKSQNAILILDRLKELLEIDSDFSLSEYLGVKANTISSWKKRNSLDYSLIIAKCEHESFDLNYVFLNSSKDLKTIKNTNENSKLAKIAFEKAEKNEEVIEELKCQIEGFKTLLKIDEELKNK
;
A
#
# COMPACT_ATOMS: atom_id res chain seq x y z
N MET A 1 2.31 1.16 26.20
CA MET A 1 1.52 0.18 25.43
C MET A 1 0.35 0.93 24.79
N THR A 2 0.41 1.23 23.49
CA THR A 2 -0.67 1.99 22.84
C THR A 2 -1.90 1.11 22.74
N LYS A 3 -2.97 1.46 23.45
CA LYS A 3 -4.27 0.75 23.42
C LYS A 3 -4.79 0.78 21.98
N ILE A 4 -4.72 -0.34 21.27
CA ILE A 4 -5.41 -0.50 20.00
C ILE A 4 -6.90 -0.50 20.35
N LYS A 5 -7.65 0.50 19.88
CA LYS A 5 -9.10 0.50 20.01
C LYS A 5 -9.62 -0.60 19.09
N SER A 6 -10.17 -1.68 19.67
CA SER A 6 -10.79 -2.76 18.92
C SER A 6 -11.84 -2.18 17.96
N GLN A 7 -11.93 -2.73 16.75
CA GLN A 7 -13.02 -2.38 15.85
C GLN A 7 -14.34 -2.69 16.52
N ASN A 8 -15.32 -1.81 16.31
CA ASN A 8 -16.65 -1.95 16.86
C ASN A 8 -17.68 -1.50 15.80
N ALA A 9 -18.92 -1.96 15.98
CA ALA A 9 -20.00 -1.75 15.04
C ALA A 9 -20.27 -0.26 14.79
N ILE A 10 -20.17 0.56 15.83
CA ILE A 10 -20.40 2.00 15.75
C ILE A 10 -19.40 2.65 14.78
N LEU A 11 -18.10 2.39 14.97
CA LEU A 11 -17.05 2.97 14.14
C LEU A 11 -17.17 2.55 12.67
N ILE A 12 -17.51 1.28 12.42
CA ILE A 12 -17.68 0.78 11.04
C ILE A 12 -18.87 1.47 10.38
N LEU A 13 -20.01 1.58 11.08
CA LEU A 13 -21.20 2.25 10.55
C LEU A 13 -20.99 3.75 10.35
N ASP A 14 -20.25 4.41 11.24
CA ASP A 14 -19.92 5.84 11.09
C ASP A 14 -19.03 6.09 9.87
N ARG A 15 -18.02 5.23 9.61
CA ARG A 15 -17.23 5.33 8.38
C ARG A 15 -18.05 5.05 7.12
N LEU A 16 -19.01 4.13 7.21
CA LEU A 16 -19.91 3.83 6.10
C LEU A 16 -20.82 5.02 5.79
N LYS A 17 -21.29 5.72 6.82
CA LYS A 17 -22.02 6.98 6.69
C LYS A 17 -21.21 8.09 6.04
N GLU A 18 -19.94 8.24 6.44
CA GLU A 18 -19.02 9.21 5.84
C GLU A 18 -18.84 8.96 4.35
N LEU A 19 -18.64 7.70 3.93
CA LEU A 19 -18.52 7.32 2.52
C LEU A 19 -19.79 7.60 1.71
N LEU A 20 -20.95 7.49 2.36
CA LEU A 20 -22.26 7.70 1.76
C LEU A 20 -22.76 9.14 1.85
N GLU A 21 -22.01 10.02 2.53
CA GLU A 21 -22.40 11.41 2.81
C GLU A 21 -23.79 11.52 3.49
N ILE A 22 -24.09 10.61 4.42
CA ILE A 22 -25.34 10.59 5.18
C ILE A 22 -25.12 10.71 6.68
N ASP A 23 -25.95 11.48 7.37
CA ASP A 23 -25.79 11.69 8.82
C ASP A 23 -26.68 10.76 9.67
N SER A 24 -27.77 10.24 9.08
CA SER A 24 -28.81 9.53 9.82
C SER A 24 -28.68 8.01 9.79
N ASP A 25 -28.90 7.38 10.95
CA ASP A 25 -29.05 5.91 11.06
C ASP A 25 -30.23 5.39 10.24
N PHE A 26 -31.26 6.22 10.06
CA PHE A 26 -32.42 5.88 9.24
C PHE A 26 -32.03 5.77 7.77
N SER A 27 -31.35 6.79 7.22
CA SER A 27 -30.86 6.77 5.84
C SER A 27 -29.91 5.60 5.59
N LEU A 28 -29.06 5.28 6.58
CA LEU A 28 -28.18 4.12 6.51
C LEU A 28 -28.96 2.81 6.47
N SER A 29 -30.06 2.71 7.24
CA SER A 29 -30.92 1.53 7.24
C SER A 29 -31.62 1.31 5.91
N GLU A 30 -32.11 2.39 5.30
CA GLU A 30 -32.74 2.36 3.97
C GLU A 30 -31.71 1.91 2.90
N TYR A 31 -30.50 2.49 2.93
CA TYR A 31 -29.43 2.13 2.02
C TYR A 31 -29.02 0.65 2.12
N LEU A 32 -28.93 0.13 3.36
CA LEU A 32 -28.58 -1.27 3.62
C LEU A 32 -29.76 -2.24 3.41
N GLY A 33 -30.97 -1.73 3.18
CA GLY A 33 -32.17 -2.56 3.05
C GLY A 33 -32.57 -3.28 4.35
N VAL A 34 -32.23 -2.69 5.51
CA VAL A 34 -32.56 -3.23 6.83
C VAL A 34 -33.50 -2.30 7.58
N LYS A 35 -34.24 -2.83 8.56
CA LYS A 35 -35.09 -2.00 9.42
C LYS A 35 -34.22 -1.08 10.30
N ALA A 36 -34.68 0.15 10.59
CA ALA A 36 -33.95 1.10 11.44
C ALA A 36 -33.61 0.56 12.85
N ASN A 37 -34.48 -0.29 13.42
CA ASN A 37 -34.23 -0.94 14.70
C ASN A 37 -33.05 -1.93 14.65
N THR A 38 -32.72 -2.47 13.48
CA THR A 38 -31.56 -3.33 13.25
C THR A 38 -30.26 -2.58 13.47
N ILE A 39 -30.14 -1.36 12.91
CA ILE A 39 -28.95 -0.51 13.10
C ILE A 39 -28.72 -0.18 14.57
N SER A 40 -29.77 0.24 15.28
CA SER A 40 -29.70 0.51 16.72
C SER A 40 -29.27 -0.73 17.51
N SER A 41 -29.81 -1.90 17.15
CA SER A 41 -29.48 -3.17 17.80
C SER A 41 -28.04 -3.63 17.53
N TRP A 42 -27.54 -3.45 16.31
CA TRP A 42 -26.15 -3.70 15.93
C TRP A 42 -25.17 -2.86 16.74
N LYS A 43 -25.43 -1.55 16.86
CA LYS A 43 -24.63 -0.64 17.69
C LYS A 43 -24.59 -1.08 19.15
N LYS A 44 -25.76 -1.39 19.73
CA LYS A 44 -25.88 -1.80 21.15
C LYS A 44 -25.19 -3.13 21.44
N ARG A 45 -25.32 -4.11 20.53
CA ARG A 45 -24.74 -5.46 20.68
C ARG A 45 -23.30 -5.55 20.19
N ASN A 46 -22.78 -4.48 19.59
CA ASN A 46 -21.50 -4.48 18.90
C ASN A 46 -21.37 -5.63 17.89
N SER A 47 -22.41 -5.86 17.10
CA SER A 47 -22.46 -6.89 16.07
C SER A 47 -22.93 -6.30 14.75
N LEU A 48 -22.52 -6.89 13.63
CA LEU A 48 -22.88 -6.45 12.28
C LEU A 48 -23.12 -7.65 11.39
N ASP A 49 -23.94 -7.46 10.36
CA ASP A 49 -23.93 -8.36 9.21
C ASP A 49 -22.77 -7.96 8.28
N TYR A 50 -21.60 -8.57 8.52
CA TYR A 50 -20.39 -8.28 7.75
C TYR A 50 -20.56 -8.64 6.28
N SER A 51 -21.24 -9.74 5.97
CA SER A 51 -21.48 -10.19 4.60
C SER A 51 -22.29 -9.15 3.83
N LEU A 52 -23.36 -8.62 4.44
CA LEU A 52 -24.17 -7.56 3.84
C LEU A 52 -23.35 -6.28 3.58
N ILE A 53 -22.58 -5.83 4.58
CA ILE A 53 -21.79 -4.60 4.46
C ILE A 53 -20.72 -4.75 3.38
N ILE A 54 -20.00 -5.87 3.36
CA ILE A 54 -18.96 -6.15 2.35
C ILE A 54 -19.57 -6.17 0.95
N ALA A 55 -20.67 -6.91 0.75
CA ALA A 55 -21.33 -6.98 -0.54
C ALA A 55 -21.79 -5.59 -1.03
N LYS A 56 -22.26 -4.74 -0.12
CA LYS A 56 -22.71 -3.40 -0.46
C LYS A 56 -21.54 -2.46 -0.78
N CYS A 57 -20.42 -2.58 -0.06
CA CYS A 57 -19.19 -1.85 -0.37
C CYS A 57 -18.58 -2.30 -1.71
N GLU A 58 -18.59 -3.59 -2.02
CA GLU A 58 -18.13 -4.11 -3.32
C GLU A 58 -18.99 -3.59 -4.47
N HIS A 59 -20.31 -3.54 -4.30
CA HIS A 59 -21.23 -3.03 -5.31
C HIS A 59 -20.96 -1.56 -5.66
N GLU A 60 -20.69 -0.70 -4.67
CA GLU A 60 -20.38 0.73 -4.88
C GLU A 60 -18.88 1.01 -5.05
N SER A 61 -18.02 -0.02 -5.10
CA SER A 61 -16.56 0.12 -5.18
C SER A 61 -15.94 0.96 -4.04
N PHE A 62 -16.48 0.85 -2.83
CA PHE A 62 -15.92 1.50 -1.64
C PHE A 62 -14.65 0.82 -1.15
N ASP A 63 -13.71 1.62 -0.63
CA ASP A 63 -12.49 1.10 -0.03
C ASP A 63 -12.78 0.38 1.30
N LEU A 64 -12.80 -0.96 1.24
CA LEU A 64 -12.96 -1.81 2.41
C LEU A 64 -11.89 -1.53 3.49
N ASN A 65 -10.70 -1.08 3.08
CA ASN A 65 -9.66 -0.72 4.04
C ASN A 65 -10.10 0.46 4.88
N TYR A 66 -10.68 1.48 4.27
CA TYR A 66 -11.21 2.62 5.01
C TYR A 66 -12.30 2.18 5.99
N VAL A 67 -13.24 1.35 5.56
CA VAL A 67 -14.37 0.89 6.38
C VAL A 67 -13.90 0.08 7.60
N PHE A 68 -12.98 -0.86 7.40
CA PHE A 68 -12.65 -1.88 8.41
C PHE A 68 -11.31 -1.67 9.13
N LEU A 69 -10.36 -0.90 8.59
CA LEU A 69 -9.08 -0.65 9.26
C LEU A 69 -9.12 0.58 10.15
N ASN A 70 -8.28 0.59 11.19
CA ASN A 70 -8.22 1.72 12.11
C ASN A 70 -7.28 2.77 11.50
N SER A 71 -7.88 3.79 10.90
CA SER A 71 -7.26 4.77 10.00
C SER A 71 -5.97 5.44 10.51
N SER A 72 -5.67 5.43 11.81
CA SER A 72 -4.51 6.15 12.34
C SER A 72 -3.18 5.39 12.26
N LYS A 73 -3.19 4.05 12.35
CA LYS A 73 -1.95 3.23 12.36
C LYS A 73 -1.83 2.35 11.13
N ASP A 74 -2.94 1.82 10.63
CA ASP A 74 -2.91 0.79 9.60
C ASP A 74 -2.63 1.37 8.21
N LEU A 75 -3.10 2.59 7.93
CA LEU A 75 -2.80 3.32 6.68
C LEU A 75 -1.33 3.73 6.55
N LYS A 76 -0.64 4.00 7.67
CA LYS A 76 0.81 4.31 7.64
C LYS A 76 1.62 3.07 7.24
N THR A 77 1.19 1.89 7.66
CA THR A 77 1.82 0.62 7.29
C THR A 77 1.67 0.37 5.78
N ILE A 78 0.46 0.53 5.24
CA ILE A 78 0.18 0.30 3.81
C ILE A 78 0.95 1.28 2.90
N LYS A 79 1.03 2.56 3.28
CA LYS A 79 1.83 3.54 2.54
C LYS A 79 3.33 3.22 2.57
N ASN A 80 3.87 2.80 3.72
CA ASN A 80 5.28 2.42 3.80
C ASN A 80 5.60 1.19 2.93
N THR A 81 4.70 0.21 2.85
CA THR A 81 4.89 -0.97 1.99
C THR A 81 4.89 -0.61 0.51
N ASN A 82 4.03 0.32 0.07
CA ASN A 82 3.97 0.71 -1.33
C ASN A 82 5.24 1.49 -1.75
N GLU A 83 5.76 2.38 -0.90
CA GLU A 83 6.96 3.15 -1.20
C GLU A 83 8.20 2.28 -1.13
N ASN A 84 8.30 1.38 -0.14
CA ASN A 84 9.38 0.41 -0.06
C ASN A 84 9.37 -0.54 -1.26
N SER A 85 8.20 -0.94 -1.76
CA SER A 85 8.10 -1.76 -2.98
C SER A 85 8.56 -1.00 -4.23
N LYS A 86 8.27 0.30 -4.31
CA LYS A 86 8.64 1.16 -5.45
C LYS A 86 10.13 1.50 -5.43
N LEU A 87 10.66 1.83 -4.26
CA LEU A 87 12.09 2.06 -4.00
C LEU A 87 12.90 0.79 -4.27
N ALA A 88 12.41 -0.38 -3.86
CA ALA A 88 13.07 -1.66 -4.14
C ALA A 88 13.15 -1.97 -5.64
N LYS A 89 12.07 -1.72 -6.41
CA LYS A 89 12.07 -1.88 -7.87
C LYS A 89 13.08 -0.95 -8.55
N ILE A 90 13.09 0.33 -8.15
CA ILE A 90 14.02 1.33 -8.70
C ILE A 90 15.49 0.98 -8.37
N ALA A 91 15.75 0.49 -7.16
CA ALA A 91 17.09 0.08 -6.75
C ALA A 91 17.59 -1.13 -7.55
N PHE A 92 16.71 -2.07 -7.87
CA PHE A 92 17.03 -3.26 -8.65
C PHE A 92 17.41 -2.92 -10.10
N GLU A 93 16.61 -2.09 -10.78
CA GLU A 93 16.90 -1.63 -12.16
C GLU A 93 18.20 -0.81 -12.24
N LYS A 94 18.51 -0.02 -11.21
CA LYS A 94 19.75 0.77 -11.16
C LYS A 94 20.99 -0.11 -10.95
N ALA A 95 20.88 -1.17 -10.16
CA ALA A 95 21.99 -2.09 -9.92
C ALA A 95 22.41 -2.81 -11.22
N GLU A 96 21.43 -3.26 -12.01
CA GLU A 96 21.67 -3.94 -13.29
C GLU A 96 22.43 -3.05 -14.29
N LYS A 97 22.02 -1.79 -14.45
CA LYS A 97 22.71 -0.84 -15.32
C LYS A 97 24.14 -0.50 -14.86
N ASN A 98 24.37 -0.47 -13.55
CA ASN A 98 25.69 -0.20 -13.01
C ASN A 98 26.68 -1.34 -13.29
N GLU A 99 26.22 -2.59 -13.27
CA GLU A 99 27.05 -3.77 -13.58
C GLU A 99 27.55 -3.73 -15.03
N GLU A 100 26.67 -3.39 -15.98
CA GLU A 100 27.01 -3.26 -17.41
C GLU A 100 28.09 -2.19 -17.66
N VAL A 101 27.94 -1.01 -17.04
CA VAL A 101 28.90 0.09 -17.14
C VAL A 101 30.26 -0.28 -16.54
N ILE A 102 30.29 -1.07 -15.46
CA ILE A 102 31.54 -1.52 -14.83
C ILE A 102 32.30 -2.48 -15.76
N GLU A 103 31.61 -3.40 -16.42
CA GLU A 103 32.25 -4.32 -17.38
C GLU A 103 32.84 -3.58 -18.58
N GLU A 104 32.14 -2.56 -19.09
CA GLU A 104 32.65 -1.75 -20.20
C GLU A 104 33.91 -0.96 -19.80
N LEU A 105 33.91 -0.34 -18.61
CA LEU A 105 35.08 0.38 -18.10
C LEU A 105 36.28 -0.55 -17.86
N LYS A 106 36.05 -1.77 -17.35
CA LYS A 106 37.12 -2.78 -17.19
C LYS A 106 37.75 -3.11 -18.54
N CYS A 107 36.94 -3.30 -19.57
CA CYS A 107 37.44 -3.62 -20.91
C CYS A 107 38.30 -2.48 -21.50
N GLN A 108 37.90 -1.22 -21.31
CA GLN A 108 38.69 -0.07 -21.73
C GLN A 108 40.05 0.00 -21.02
N ILE A 109 40.07 -0.25 -19.71
CA ILE A 109 41.31 -0.23 -18.90
C ILE A 109 42.30 -1.30 -19.38
N GLU A 110 41.83 -2.52 -19.66
CA GLU A 110 42.70 -3.59 -20.17
C GLU A 110 43.28 -3.27 -21.55
N GLY A 111 42.49 -2.63 -22.43
CA GLY A 111 42.97 -2.14 -23.72
C GLY A 111 44.14 -1.15 -23.55
N PHE A 112 43.99 -0.14 -22.69
CA PHE A 112 45.05 0.84 -22.44
C PHE A 112 46.30 0.25 -21.79
N LYS A 113 46.15 -0.70 -20.86
CA LYS A 113 47.30 -1.42 -20.26
C LYS A 113 48.12 -2.18 -21.31
N THR A 114 47.46 -2.75 -22.32
CA THR A 114 48.13 -3.50 -23.38
C THR A 114 48.93 -2.57 -24.29
N LEU A 115 48.38 -1.39 -24.63
CA LEU A 115 49.08 -0.37 -25.42
C LEU A 115 50.30 0.20 -24.69
N LEU A 116 50.21 0.45 -23.38
CA LEU A 116 51.34 0.92 -22.58
C LEU A 116 52.51 -0.07 -22.55
N LYS A 117 52.23 -1.38 -22.47
CA LYS A 117 53.26 -2.42 -22.52
C LYS A 117 53.99 -2.45 -23.86
N ILE A 118 53.26 -2.26 -24.96
CA ILE A 118 53.84 -2.22 -26.32
C ILE A 118 54.76 -0.99 -26.49
N ASP A 119 54.37 0.16 -25.93
CA ASP A 119 55.14 1.40 -26.02
C ASP A 119 56.44 1.36 -25.20
N GLU A 120 56.45 0.66 -24.05
CA GLU A 120 57.67 0.40 -23.28
C GLU A 120 58.62 -0.59 -23.97
N GLU A 121 58.10 -1.59 -24.67
CA GLU A 121 58.92 -2.54 -25.44
C GLU A 121 59.57 -1.89 -26.68
N LEU A 122 58.89 -0.93 -27.32
CA LEU A 122 59.43 -0.18 -28.46
C LEU A 122 60.51 0.84 -28.06
N LYS A 123 60.49 1.34 -26.82
CA LYS A 123 61.50 2.28 -26.30
C LYS A 123 62.81 1.63 -25.88
N ASN A 124 62.83 0.32 -25.63
CA ASN A 124 63.99 -0.44 -25.14
C ASN A 124 64.73 -1.21 -26.25
N LYS A 125 64.43 -0.92 -27.52
CA LYS A 125 64.99 -1.56 -28.72
C LYS A 125 65.72 -0.55 -29.59
#